data_AF-A0A1J4SKU3-F1
#
_entry.id   AF-A0A1J4SKU3-F1
#
_cell.length_a   1.000
_cell.length_b   1.000
_cell.length_c   1.000
_cell.angle_alpha   90.00
_cell.angle_beta   90.00
_cell.angle_gamma   90.00
#
_symmetry.space_group_name_H-M   'P 1'
#
loop_
_entity.id
_entity.type
_entity.pdbx_description
1 polymer ?
#
loop_
_entity_poly.entity_id
_entity_poly.type
_entity_poly.pdbx_seq_one_letter_code
_entity_poly.pdbx_strand_id
1 'polypeptide(L)'
;MLDQFHDPALCKSVLDRLNATLTGPLRFMEVCGTHTVAIFRSGLRSLLPKQIVHLSGPGCPVCVTHESEVNAFLDLAEKPGVIIATFGDLMRVPGSRGRTLKAAQADGARVKVVYSPPDAIKLAAENPDAKVVFLGVGFETTAPGVAASLKMAKAQGVGNYRVLSFHKLVPPALTALLSDAAPEPGQGIDAFIMPG
;
A
#
# COMPACT_ATOMS: atom_id res chain seq x y z
N MET A 1 4.48 25.94 -9.24
CA MET A 1 5.73 25.33 -8.69
C MET A 1 5.90 23.89 -9.13
N LEU A 2 4.81 23.09 -9.21
CA LEU A 2 4.86 21.72 -9.74
C LEU A 2 4.67 21.62 -11.26
N ASP A 3 4.18 22.68 -11.92
CA ASP A 3 3.92 22.70 -13.38
C ASP A 3 5.20 22.51 -14.21
N GLN A 4 6.35 22.95 -13.70
CA GLN A 4 7.64 22.76 -14.35
C GLN A 4 8.01 21.27 -14.54
N PHE A 5 7.46 20.37 -13.72
CA PHE A 5 7.69 18.92 -13.84
C PHE A 5 6.77 18.26 -14.88
N HIS A 6 5.87 19.02 -15.51
CA HIS A 6 5.03 18.58 -16.63
C HIS A 6 5.46 19.21 -17.96
N ASP A 7 6.66 19.78 -18.04
CA ASP A 7 7.19 20.40 -19.26
C ASP A 7 7.71 19.36 -20.27
N PRO A 8 7.13 19.27 -21.48
CA PRO A 8 7.61 18.39 -22.53
C PRO A 8 9.05 18.67 -22.98
N ALA A 9 9.50 19.92 -22.95
CA ALA A 9 10.85 20.29 -23.33
C ALA A 9 11.88 19.76 -22.31
N LEU A 10 11.55 19.86 -21.02
CA LEU A 10 12.34 19.24 -19.95
C LEU A 10 12.37 17.71 -20.09
N CYS A 11 11.22 17.07 -20.32
CA CYS A 11 11.14 15.63 -20.52
C CYS A 11 12.03 15.16 -21.68
N LYS A 12 11.98 15.84 -22.83
CA LYS A 12 12.83 15.56 -23.98
C LYS A 12 14.33 15.72 -23.65
N SER A 13 14.70 16.82 -23.00
CA SER A 13 16.08 17.08 -22.59
C SER A 13 16.63 15.99 -21.64
N VAL A 14 15.80 15.51 -20.71
CA VAL A 14 16.15 14.39 -19.82
C VAL A 14 16.30 13.09 -20.59
N LEU A 15 15.43 12.81 -21.56
CA LEU A 15 15.51 11.62 -22.39
C LEU A 15 16.77 11.62 -23.28
N ASP A 16 17.11 12.76 -23.88
CA ASP A 16 18.33 12.92 -24.69
C ASP A 16 19.58 12.67 -23.85
N ARG A 17 19.62 13.21 -22.61
CA ARG A 17 20.71 12.94 -21.67
C ARG A 17 20.80 11.48 -21.29
N LEU A 18 19.66 10.86 -20.96
CA LEU A 18 19.58 9.45 -20.62
C LEU A 18 20.14 8.58 -21.76
N ASN A 19 19.77 8.86 -23.02
CA ASN A 19 20.30 8.17 -24.19
C ASN A 19 21.83 8.35 -24.34
N ALA A 20 22.34 9.56 -24.13
CA ALA A 20 23.77 9.84 -24.25
C ALA A 20 24.62 9.20 -23.12
N THR A 21 24.03 9.01 -21.94
CA THR A 21 24.74 8.46 -20.77
C THR A 21 24.62 6.94 -20.63
N LEU A 22 23.70 6.30 -21.33
CA LEU A 22 23.43 4.87 -21.17
C LEU A 22 24.58 4.03 -21.77
N THR A 23 25.32 3.34 -20.92
CA THR A 23 26.49 2.52 -21.32
C THR A 23 26.17 1.05 -21.54
N GLY A 24 24.95 0.60 -21.21
CA GLY A 24 24.52 -0.78 -21.37
C GLY A 24 23.09 -1.00 -20.85
N PRO A 25 22.66 -2.27 -20.73
CA PRO A 25 21.36 -2.61 -20.17
C PRO A 25 21.19 -2.06 -18.75
N LEU A 26 19.99 -1.57 -18.44
CA LEU A 26 19.64 -1.07 -17.10
C LEU A 26 18.25 -1.57 -16.71
N ARG A 27 18.13 -2.15 -15.52
CA ARG A 27 16.90 -2.69 -14.97
C ARG A 27 16.58 -1.96 -13.68
N PHE A 28 15.57 -1.10 -13.70
CA PHE A 28 15.15 -0.38 -12.50
C PHE A 28 13.74 -0.78 -12.07
N MET A 29 13.49 -0.71 -10.76
CA MET A 29 12.20 -1.06 -10.18
C MET A 29 11.63 0.11 -9.38
N GLU A 30 10.40 0.51 -9.66
CA GLU A 30 9.64 1.36 -8.74
C GLU A 30 8.93 0.49 -7.70
N VAL A 31 8.79 1.02 -6.47
CA VAL A 31 8.15 0.32 -5.35
C VAL A 31 7.06 1.16 -4.68
N CYS A 32 6.31 1.94 -5.47
CA CYS A 32 5.25 2.79 -4.99
C CYS A 32 4.08 2.78 -5.98
N GLY A 33 2.88 2.38 -5.54
CA GLY A 33 1.70 2.35 -6.41
C GLY A 33 1.40 3.68 -7.11
N THR A 34 1.69 4.82 -6.48
CA THR A 34 1.57 6.14 -7.10
C THR A 34 2.56 6.34 -8.25
N HIS A 35 3.80 5.85 -8.11
CA HIS A 35 4.77 5.83 -9.22
C HIS A 35 4.31 4.89 -10.33
N THR A 36 3.82 3.69 -10.01
CA THR A 36 3.24 2.78 -11.02
C THR A 36 2.18 3.49 -11.88
N VAL A 37 1.25 4.20 -11.21
CA VAL A 37 0.17 4.94 -11.88
C VAL A 37 0.72 6.11 -12.70
N ALA A 38 1.68 6.88 -12.17
CA ALA A 38 2.29 8.00 -12.88
C ALA A 38 3.07 7.56 -14.13
N ILE A 39 3.86 6.49 -14.02
CA ILE A 39 4.62 5.91 -15.14
C ILE A 39 3.68 5.38 -16.22
N PHE A 40 2.58 4.72 -15.81
CA PHE A 40 1.58 4.23 -16.76
C PHE A 40 0.86 5.37 -17.47
N ARG A 41 0.34 6.36 -16.72
CA ARG A 41 -0.43 7.49 -17.27
C ARG A 41 0.40 8.38 -18.20
N SER A 42 1.68 8.58 -17.89
CA SER A 42 2.59 9.37 -18.72
C SER A 42 3.06 8.63 -19.98
N GLY A 43 2.85 7.32 -20.07
CA GLY A 43 3.39 6.52 -21.16
C GLY A 43 4.92 6.41 -21.15
N LEU A 44 5.59 6.73 -20.03
CA LEU A 44 7.06 6.79 -19.94
C LEU A 44 7.74 5.54 -20.53
N ARG A 45 7.15 4.35 -20.32
CA ARG A 45 7.69 3.08 -20.83
C ARG A 45 7.90 3.05 -22.35
N SER A 46 7.06 3.74 -23.14
CA SER A 46 7.22 3.79 -24.61
C SER A 46 8.34 4.73 -25.07
N LEU A 47 8.75 5.66 -24.19
CA LEU A 47 9.83 6.61 -24.45
C LEU A 47 11.20 6.05 -24.05
N LEU A 48 11.23 5.06 -23.15
CA LEU A 48 12.48 4.48 -22.67
C LEU A 48 13.22 3.74 -23.80
N PRO A 49 14.56 3.83 -23.86
CA PRO A 49 15.36 3.05 -24.80
C PRO A 49 15.19 1.56 -24.56
N LYS A 50 15.31 0.74 -25.61
CA LYS A 50 15.16 -0.73 -25.52
C LYS A 50 16.10 -1.42 -24.52
N GLN A 51 17.20 -0.77 -24.17
CA GLN A 51 18.18 -1.24 -23.19
C GLN A 51 17.69 -1.06 -21.73
N ILE A 52 16.67 -0.24 -21.51
CA ILE A 52 16.10 0.00 -20.18
C ILE A 52 14.88 -0.88 -19.97
N VAL A 53 14.92 -1.67 -18.89
CA VAL A 53 13.80 -2.47 -18.41
C VAL A 53 13.26 -1.82 -17.14
N HIS A 54 11.98 -1.47 -17.17
CA HIS A 54 11.26 -1.00 -16.00
C HIS A 54 10.45 -2.15 -15.38
N LEU A 55 10.66 -2.39 -14.10
CA LEU A 55 9.96 -3.36 -13.27
C LEU A 55 9.03 -2.64 -12.29
N SER A 56 7.90 -3.26 -11.96
CA SER A 56 7.01 -2.80 -10.89
C SER A 56 7.12 -3.74 -9.71
N GLY A 57 7.55 -3.21 -8.57
CA GLY A 57 7.76 -3.96 -7.34
C GLY A 57 6.54 -3.99 -6.42
N PRO A 58 6.71 -4.49 -5.18
CA PRO A 58 5.63 -4.66 -4.20
C PRO A 58 5.23 -3.33 -3.53
N GLY A 59 4.81 -2.34 -4.33
CA GLY A 59 4.49 -0.97 -3.89
C GLY A 59 3.06 -0.72 -3.42
N CYS A 60 2.26 -1.78 -3.25
CA CYS A 60 0.85 -1.70 -2.85
C CYS A 60 0.63 -2.53 -1.56
N PRO A 61 0.44 -1.91 -0.38
CA PRO A 61 0.36 -2.63 0.89
C PRO A 61 -0.85 -3.58 0.95
N VAL A 62 -1.96 -3.19 0.31
CA VAL A 62 -3.17 -4.00 0.18
C VAL A 62 -2.90 -5.24 -0.66
N CYS A 63 -2.23 -5.08 -1.79
CA CYS A 63 -1.95 -6.16 -2.74
C CYS A 63 -0.99 -7.21 -2.17
N VAL A 64 -0.14 -6.82 -1.21
CA VAL A 64 0.79 -7.73 -0.51
C VAL A 64 0.25 -8.17 0.86
N THR A 65 -1.02 -7.92 1.17
CA THR A 65 -1.65 -8.44 2.40
C THR A 65 -1.78 -9.94 2.27
N HIS A 66 -1.17 -10.67 3.20
CA HIS A 66 -1.14 -12.13 3.14
C HIS A 66 -2.53 -12.71 3.43
N GLU A 67 -2.86 -13.84 2.82
CA GLU A 67 -4.17 -14.51 3.00
C GLU A 67 -4.49 -14.75 4.48
N SER A 68 -3.50 -15.12 5.30
CA SER A 68 -3.68 -15.31 6.75
C SER A 68 -4.07 -14.01 7.48
N GLU A 69 -3.58 -12.86 7.03
CA GLU A 69 -3.96 -11.55 7.58
C GLU A 69 -5.41 -11.22 7.21
N VAL A 70 -5.80 -11.55 5.97
CA VAL A 70 -7.18 -11.39 5.48
C VAL A 70 -8.15 -12.24 6.30
N ASN A 71 -7.81 -13.51 6.50
CA ASN A 71 -8.60 -14.40 7.34
C ASN A 71 -8.71 -13.89 8.77
N ALA A 72 -7.63 -13.35 9.35
CA ALA A 72 -7.66 -12.81 10.71
C ALA A 72 -8.69 -11.69 10.88
N PHE A 73 -8.81 -10.76 9.92
CA PHE A 73 -9.84 -9.71 10.03
C PHE A 73 -11.24 -10.18 9.63
N LEU A 74 -11.37 -11.21 8.79
CA LEU A 74 -12.67 -11.84 8.49
C LEU A 74 -13.22 -12.55 9.72
N ASP A 75 -12.40 -13.36 10.37
CA ASP A 75 -12.77 -14.08 11.59
C ASP A 75 -13.08 -13.11 12.74
N LEU A 76 -12.44 -11.94 12.74
CA LEU A 76 -12.74 -10.87 13.69
C LEU A 76 -14.07 -10.15 13.37
N ALA A 77 -14.41 -9.99 12.08
CA ALA A 77 -15.68 -9.39 11.65
C ALA A 77 -16.91 -10.20 12.07
N GLU A 78 -16.74 -11.52 12.18
CA GLU A 78 -17.80 -12.46 12.59
C GLU A 78 -18.00 -12.52 14.11
N LYS A 79 -17.12 -11.88 14.90
CA LYS A 79 -17.25 -11.90 16.36
C LYS A 79 -18.39 -10.98 16.84
N PRO A 80 -19.27 -11.47 17.75
CA PRO A 80 -20.25 -10.63 18.40
C PRO A 80 -19.59 -9.45 19.10
N GLY A 81 -20.22 -8.28 19.04
CA GLY A 81 -19.69 -7.09 19.70
C GLY A 81 -18.49 -6.44 19.00
N VAL A 82 -18.07 -6.91 17.81
CA VAL A 82 -17.03 -6.25 17.00
C VAL A 82 -17.61 -5.43 15.85
N ILE A 83 -16.98 -4.29 15.54
CA ILE A 83 -17.19 -3.52 14.31
C ILE A 83 -15.83 -3.36 13.64
N ILE A 84 -15.68 -3.82 12.41
CA ILE A 84 -14.47 -3.60 11.61
C ILE A 84 -14.54 -2.22 10.97
N ALA A 85 -13.51 -1.41 11.19
CA ALA A 85 -13.28 -0.17 10.44
C ALA A 85 -12.14 -0.38 9.45
N THR A 86 -12.38 -0.09 8.17
CA THR A 86 -11.41 -0.37 7.11
C THR A 86 -11.45 0.69 6.01
N PHE A 87 -10.35 0.84 5.26
CA PHE A 87 -10.40 1.53 3.98
C PHE A 87 -11.14 0.70 2.93
N GLY A 88 -11.62 1.36 1.88
CA GLY A 88 -12.47 0.74 0.86
C GLY A 88 -11.75 -0.27 -0.05
N ASP A 89 -10.44 -0.15 -0.20
CA ASP A 89 -9.58 -1.03 -0.98
C ASP A 89 -9.51 -2.46 -0.41
N LEU A 90 -9.48 -2.60 0.92
CA LEU A 90 -9.48 -3.89 1.62
C LEU A 90 -10.81 -4.64 1.52
N MET A 91 -11.92 -3.98 1.18
CA MET A 91 -13.25 -4.61 1.18
C MET A 91 -13.36 -5.83 0.25
N ARG A 92 -12.55 -5.85 -0.82
CA ARG A 92 -12.61 -6.86 -1.88
C ARG A 92 -11.39 -7.79 -1.92
N VAL A 93 -10.46 -7.65 -0.98
CA VAL A 93 -9.29 -8.52 -0.93
C VAL A 93 -9.74 -9.93 -0.57
N PRO A 94 -9.42 -10.95 -1.40
CA PRO A 94 -9.83 -12.32 -1.15
C PRO A 94 -9.00 -12.94 -0.02
N GLY A 95 -9.69 -13.53 0.95
CA GLY A 95 -9.12 -14.47 1.91
C GLY A 95 -9.36 -15.91 1.46
N SER A 96 -9.24 -16.84 2.39
CA SER A 96 -9.42 -18.26 2.09
C SER A 96 -10.80 -18.58 1.55
N ARG A 97 -10.82 -19.43 0.52
CA ARG A 97 -12.02 -19.83 -0.22
C ARG A 97 -12.75 -18.64 -0.86
N GLY A 98 -12.07 -17.52 -1.11
CA GLY A 98 -12.63 -16.33 -1.75
C GLY A 98 -13.50 -15.46 -0.85
N ARG A 99 -13.48 -15.67 0.48
CA ARG A 99 -14.18 -14.81 1.44
C ARG A 99 -13.63 -13.38 1.34
N THR A 100 -14.49 -12.38 1.49
CA THR A 100 -14.11 -10.95 1.48
C THR A 100 -14.89 -10.20 2.56
N LEU A 101 -14.37 -9.06 3.01
CA LEU A 101 -15.09 -8.20 3.95
C LEU A 101 -16.41 -7.71 3.36
N LYS A 102 -16.48 -7.51 2.04
CA LYS A 102 -17.73 -7.18 1.34
C LYS A 102 -18.77 -8.30 1.42
N ALA A 103 -18.36 -9.56 1.24
CA ALA A 103 -19.26 -10.70 1.40
C ALA A 103 -19.69 -10.85 2.87
N ALA A 104 -18.76 -10.79 3.82
CA ALA A 104 -19.07 -10.85 5.25
C ALA A 104 -20.04 -9.73 5.68
N GLN A 105 -19.88 -8.52 5.14
CA GLN A 105 -20.80 -7.41 5.38
C GLN A 105 -22.22 -7.71 4.85
N ALA A 106 -22.32 -8.32 3.66
CA ALA A 106 -23.61 -8.77 3.11
C ALA A 106 -24.25 -9.88 3.96
N ASP A 107 -23.44 -10.71 4.61
CA ASP A 107 -23.87 -11.78 5.52
C ASP A 107 -24.17 -11.27 6.96
N GLY A 108 -24.12 -9.95 7.18
CA GLY A 108 -24.50 -9.31 8.44
C GLY A 108 -23.34 -8.94 9.38
N ALA A 109 -22.08 -9.16 8.99
CA ALA A 109 -20.94 -8.67 9.75
C ALA A 109 -20.93 -7.13 9.77
N ARG A 110 -20.59 -6.56 10.93
CA ARG A 110 -20.53 -5.09 11.09
C ARG A 110 -19.20 -4.56 10.57
N VAL A 111 -19.17 -4.23 9.28
CA VAL A 111 -18.01 -3.61 8.62
C VAL A 111 -18.37 -2.18 8.21
N LYS A 112 -17.48 -1.23 8.48
CA LYS A 112 -17.63 0.19 8.13
C LYS A 112 -16.42 0.68 7.34
N VAL A 113 -16.68 1.23 6.17
CA VAL A 113 -15.65 1.95 5.40
C VAL A 113 -15.44 3.32 6.03
N VAL A 114 -14.18 3.65 6.30
CA VAL A 114 -13.71 4.94 6.84
C VAL A 114 -12.70 5.56 5.88
N TYR A 115 -12.47 6.87 5.99
CA TYR A 115 -11.50 7.59 5.15
C TYR A 115 -10.25 7.99 5.91
N SER A 116 -10.28 7.91 7.25
CA SER A 116 -9.14 8.20 8.09
C SER A 116 -9.19 7.41 9.42
N PRO A 117 -8.05 7.20 10.10
CA PRO A 117 -8.05 6.59 11.44
C PRO A 117 -8.90 7.35 12.48
N PRO A 118 -8.95 8.70 12.52
CA PRO A 118 -9.88 9.43 13.39
C PRO A 118 -11.36 9.10 13.19
N ASP A 119 -11.81 8.81 11.96
CA ASP A 119 -13.21 8.39 11.72
C ASP A 119 -13.56 7.11 12.47
N ALA A 120 -12.59 6.19 12.63
CA ALA A 120 -12.77 4.97 13.40
C ALA A 120 -12.81 5.22 14.91
N ILE A 121 -12.17 6.29 15.41
CA ILE A 121 -12.32 6.74 16.81
C ILE A 121 -13.72 7.29 17.02
N LYS A 122 -14.23 8.11 16.09
CA LYS A 122 -15.60 8.61 16.13
C LYS A 122 -16.61 7.47 16.14
N LEU A 123 -16.43 6.49 15.26
CA LEU A 123 -17.25 5.27 15.22
C LEU A 123 -17.23 4.52 16.57
N ALA A 124 -16.07 4.48 17.24
CA ALA A 124 -15.93 3.86 18.56
C ALA A 124 -16.69 4.63 19.64
N ALA A 125 -16.61 5.96 19.65
CA ALA A 125 -17.36 6.80 20.58
C ALA A 125 -18.89 6.67 20.40
N GLU A 126 -19.36 6.51 19.16
CA GLU A 126 -20.79 6.31 18.84
C GLU A 126 -21.31 4.91 19.17
N ASN A 127 -20.42 3.94 19.44
CA ASN A 127 -20.77 2.54 19.70
C ASN A 127 -20.06 2.02 20.96
N PRO A 128 -20.38 2.55 22.16
CA PRO A 128 -19.65 2.23 23.40
C PRO A 128 -19.71 0.74 23.77
N ASP A 129 -20.77 0.04 23.38
CA ASP A 129 -20.98 -1.39 23.66
C ASP A 129 -20.26 -2.34 22.67
N ALA A 130 -19.53 -1.80 21.70
CA ALA A 130 -18.81 -2.56 20.70
C ALA A 130 -17.31 -2.25 20.70
N LYS A 131 -16.48 -3.24 20.36
CA LYS A 131 -15.07 -3.05 20.04
C LYS A 131 -14.96 -2.62 18.58
N VAL A 132 -14.49 -1.40 18.34
CA VAL A 132 -14.20 -0.94 16.98
C VAL A 132 -12.74 -1.25 16.66
N VAL A 133 -12.52 -2.11 15.67
CA VAL A 133 -11.19 -2.54 15.26
C VAL A 133 -10.86 -1.97 13.90
N PHE A 134 -9.91 -1.04 13.87
CA PHE A 134 -9.36 -0.49 12.65
C PHE A 134 -8.31 -1.43 12.04
N LEU A 135 -8.43 -1.73 10.74
CA LEU A 135 -7.46 -2.55 10.02
C LEU A 135 -6.25 -1.70 9.60
N GLY A 136 -5.16 -1.82 10.35
CA GLY A 136 -3.90 -1.14 10.05
C GLY A 136 -3.10 -1.89 8.99
N VAL A 137 -3.48 -1.75 7.72
CA VAL A 137 -2.71 -2.24 6.57
C VAL A 137 -2.10 -1.05 5.86
N GLY A 138 -0.78 -1.12 5.65
CA GLY A 138 -0.06 -0.02 5.04
C GLY A 138 1.45 -0.15 5.20
N PHE A 139 2.18 0.82 4.65
CA PHE A 139 3.62 0.94 4.78
C PHE A 139 4.01 2.00 5.81
N GLU A 140 5.30 2.33 5.89
CA GLU A 140 5.91 3.28 6.81
C GLU A 140 5.24 4.66 6.78
N THR A 141 4.66 5.07 5.65
CA THR A 141 3.98 6.37 5.51
C THR A 141 2.63 6.42 6.23
N THR A 142 1.99 5.26 6.43
CA THR A 142 0.66 5.16 7.06
C THR A 142 0.74 4.80 8.54
N ALA A 143 1.75 4.02 8.94
CA ALA A 143 1.88 3.51 10.30
C ALA A 143 1.95 4.62 11.38
N PRO A 144 2.65 5.76 11.19
CA PRO A 144 2.67 6.86 12.15
C PRO A 144 1.28 7.49 12.36
N GLY A 145 0.49 7.65 11.30
CA GLY A 145 -0.87 8.19 11.39
C GLY A 145 -1.80 7.29 12.19
N VAL A 146 -1.69 5.97 11.99
CA VAL A 146 -2.44 4.97 12.78
C VAL A 146 -1.93 4.89 14.23
N ALA A 147 -0.62 5.01 14.46
CA ALA A 147 -0.09 5.07 15.82
C ALA A 147 -0.55 6.34 16.57
N ALA A 148 -0.65 7.48 15.86
CA ALA A 148 -1.17 8.72 16.42
C ALA A 148 -2.66 8.61 16.79
N SER A 149 -3.46 7.85 16.03
CA SER A 149 -4.88 7.64 16.36
C SER A 149 -5.07 6.89 17.68
N LEU A 150 -4.19 5.95 18.03
CA LEU A 150 -4.20 5.28 19.34
C LEU A 150 -3.94 6.28 20.49
N LYS A 151 -3.00 7.21 20.31
CA LYS A 151 -2.74 8.28 21.29
C LYS A 151 -3.94 9.22 21.41
N MET A 152 -4.56 9.58 20.29
CA MET A 152 -5.77 10.42 20.23
C MET A 152 -6.94 9.75 20.95
N ALA A 153 -7.22 8.47 20.69
CA ALA A 153 -8.28 7.72 21.36
C ALA A 153 -8.06 7.68 22.88
N LYS A 154 -6.81 7.45 23.32
CA LYS A 154 -6.45 7.50 24.75
C LYS A 154 -6.71 8.89 25.36
N ALA A 155 -6.30 9.96 24.68
CA ALA A 155 -6.52 11.33 25.15
C ALA A 155 -8.01 11.71 25.23
N GLN A 156 -8.84 11.15 24.36
CA GLN A 156 -10.29 11.36 24.34
C GLN A 156 -11.09 10.41 25.25
N GLY A 157 -10.42 9.49 25.95
CA GLY A 157 -11.09 8.50 26.81
C GLY A 157 -11.86 7.41 26.05
N VAL A 158 -11.60 7.24 24.74
CA VAL A 158 -12.28 6.24 23.90
C VAL A 158 -11.63 4.87 24.09
N GLY A 159 -12.13 4.13 25.09
CA GLY A 159 -11.54 2.87 25.57
C GLY A 159 -11.82 1.63 24.73
N ASN A 160 -12.68 1.71 23.70
CA ASN A 160 -13.12 0.58 22.86
C ASN A 160 -12.53 0.61 21.43
N TYR A 161 -11.71 1.61 21.08
CA TYR A 161 -10.97 1.67 19.82
C TYR A 161 -9.72 0.75 19.86
N ARG A 162 -9.54 -0.08 18.83
CA ARG A 162 -8.43 -1.02 18.69
C ARG A 162 -7.88 -0.95 17.27
N VAL A 163 -6.62 -1.35 17.10
CA VAL A 163 -5.97 -1.49 15.79
C VAL A 163 -5.50 -2.92 15.64
N LEU A 164 -5.89 -3.58 14.55
CA LEU A 164 -5.27 -4.82 14.09
C LEU A 164 -4.15 -4.44 13.12
N SER A 165 -2.90 -4.51 13.57
CA SER A 165 -1.75 -4.01 12.81
C SER A 165 -1.12 -5.09 11.94
N PHE A 166 -1.21 -4.89 10.62
CA PHE A 166 -0.53 -5.65 9.57
C PHE A 166 0.29 -4.72 8.67
N HIS A 167 0.84 -3.64 9.26
CA HIS A 167 1.77 -2.75 8.60
C HIS A 167 3.04 -3.49 8.19
N LYS A 168 3.61 -3.10 7.06
CA LYS A 168 4.78 -3.74 6.45
C LYS A 168 5.88 -2.72 6.24
N LEU A 169 7.11 -3.21 6.14
CA LEU A 169 8.28 -2.41 5.81
C LEU A 169 8.68 -2.69 4.36
N VAL A 170 9.00 -1.64 3.61
CA VAL A 170 9.51 -1.74 2.24
C VAL A 170 10.96 -2.24 2.21
N PRO A 171 11.92 -1.73 3.02
CA PRO A 171 13.32 -2.13 2.91
C PRO A 171 13.61 -3.64 3.03
N PRO A 172 12.95 -4.41 3.92
CA PRO A 172 13.13 -5.86 3.97
C PRO A 172 12.69 -6.56 2.68
N ALA A 173 11.59 -6.10 2.07
CA ALA A 173 11.11 -6.65 0.80
C ALA A 173 12.11 -6.35 -0.34
N LEU A 174 12.70 -5.15 -0.38
CA LEU A 174 13.75 -4.83 -1.36
C LEU A 174 15.00 -5.69 -1.17
N THR A 175 15.39 -5.92 0.08
CA THR A 175 16.55 -6.76 0.42
C THR A 175 16.35 -8.21 -0.04
N ALA A 176 15.14 -8.75 0.16
CA ALA A 176 14.78 -10.08 -0.35
C ALA A 176 14.85 -10.15 -1.88
N LEU A 177 14.29 -9.16 -2.59
CA LEU A 177 14.34 -9.09 -4.05
C LEU A 177 15.76 -9.01 -4.61
N LEU A 178 16.67 -8.31 -3.91
CA LEU A 178 18.09 -8.27 -4.28
C LEU A 178 18.80 -9.60 -4.01
N SER A 179 18.34 -10.38 -3.04
CA SER A 179 18.94 -11.66 -2.65
C SER A 179 18.48 -12.83 -3.54
N ASP A 180 17.25 -12.78 -4.04
CA ASP A 180 16.66 -13.78 -4.94
C ASP A 180 17.02 -13.56 -6.43
N ALA A 181 17.58 -12.40 -6.78
CA ALA A 181 18.05 -12.10 -8.13
C ALA A 181 19.28 -12.97 -8.45
N ALA A 182 19.08 -14.02 -9.26
CA ALA A 182 20.12 -14.93 -9.71
C ALA A 182 21.32 -14.19 -10.36
N PRO A 183 22.55 -14.72 -10.24
CA PRO A 183 23.82 -14.06 -10.59
C PRO A 183 24.08 -13.89 -12.10
N GLU A 184 23.12 -14.19 -12.97
CA GLU A 184 23.30 -14.11 -14.42
C GLU A 184 23.26 -12.65 -14.93
N PRO A 185 24.18 -12.26 -15.82
CA PRO A 185 24.20 -10.93 -16.42
C PRO A 185 22.85 -10.57 -17.05
N GLY A 186 22.21 -9.49 -16.57
CA GLY A 186 20.95 -8.99 -17.11
C GLY A 186 19.66 -9.57 -16.48
N GLN A 187 19.76 -10.38 -15.42
CA GLN A 187 18.58 -10.91 -14.69
C GLN A 187 18.28 -10.19 -13.35
N GLY A 188 19.14 -9.28 -12.89
CA GLY A 188 19.00 -8.58 -11.61
C GLY A 188 18.19 -7.28 -11.63
N ILE A 189 18.18 -6.60 -10.48
CA ILE A 189 17.68 -5.22 -10.30
C ILE A 189 18.90 -4.33 -10.06
N ASP A 190 19.11 -3.34 -10.92
CA ASP A 190 20.26 -2.43 -10.84
C ASP A 190 19.96 -1.21 -9.95
N ALA A 191 18.69 -0.79 -9.88
CA ALA A 191 18.28 0.39 -9.14
C ALA A 191 16.81 0.34 -8.70
N PHE A 192 16.50 1.10 -7.64
CA PHE A 192 15.14 1.35 -7.19
C PHE A 192 14.75 2.81 -7.34
N ILE A 193 13.50 3.06 -7.73
CA ILE A 193 12.81 4.34 -7.50
C ILE A 193 12.05 4.20 -6.19
N MET A 194 12.62 4.79 -5.14
CA MET A 194 12.06 4.77 -3.79
C MET A 194 10.75 5.56 -3.72
N PRO A 195 9.83 5.23 -2.79
CA PRO A 195 8.68 6.06 -2.50
C PRO A 195 9.14 7.46 -2.06
N GLY A 196 8.43 8.49 -2.53
CA GLY A 196 8.71 9.89 -2.18
C GLY A 196 8.29 10.28 -0.76
#